data_AF-A0A060C684-F1
#
_entry.id   AF-A0A060C684-F1
#
_cell.length_a   1.000
_cell.length_b   1.000
_cell.length_c   1.000
_cell.angle_alpha   90.00
_cell.angle_beta   90.00
_cell.angle_gamma   90.00
#
_symmetry.space_group_name_H-M   'P 1'
#
loop_
_entity.id
_entity.type
_entity.pdbx_description
1 polymer ?
#
loop_
_entity_poly.entity_id
_entity_poly.type
_entity_poly.pdbx_seq_one_letter_code
_entity_poly.pdbx_strand_id
1 'polypeptide(L)'
;TGDPQWLDTAINLADYALAHLPHDGIPLWDYRLPAHETPWRDSSAGAITAAGLLLIAQHCTDQIQQEHYHQAGTSMLASLEDQCSLSGDPLAEGLLSEGASYVKEGLCNNMLPYGDYYYLEALMRANGYTDFFWK
;
A
#
# COMPACT_ATOMS: atom_id res chain seq x y z
N THR A 1 -8.17 -0.88 19.66
CA THR A 1 -8.29 -0.08 20.90
C THR A 1 -9.68 0.52 21.09
N GLY A 2 -10.43 0.81 20.00
CA GLY A 2 -11.73 1.50 20.09
C GLY A 2 -11.61 3.01 20.36
N ASP A 3 -10.38 3.53 20.39
CA ASP A 3 -10.10 4.94 20.63
C ASP A 3 -10.09 5.70 19.29
N PRO A 4 -10.99 6.68 19.10
CA PRO A 4 -11.16 7.38 17.83
C PRO A 4 -9.93 8.19 17.42
N GLN A 5 -9.05 8.59 18.35
CA GLN A 5 -7.85 9.38 18.01
C GLN A 5 -6.89 8.61 17.09
N TRP A 6 -6.84 7.28 17.19
CA TRP A 6 -6.03 6.46 16.31
C TRP A 6 -6.62 6.34 14.91
N LEU A 7 -7.95 6.26 14.80
CA LEU A 7 -8.63 6.26 13.51
C LEU A 7 -8.44 7.62 12.82
N ASP A 8 -8.64 8.73 13.55
CA ASP A 8 -8.44 10.08 13.03
C ASP A 8 -7.00 10.29 12.55
N THR A 9 -6.02 9.78 13.31
CA THR A 9 -4.60 9.84 12.91
C THR A 9 -4.35 9.02 11.64
N ALA A 10 -4.90 7.80 11.56
CA ALA A 10 -4.76 6.94 10.39
C ALA A 10 -5.37 7.56 9.13
N ILE A 11 -6.56 8.16 9.26
CA ILE A 11 -7.25 8.93 8.20
C ILE A 11 -6.37 10.07 7.71
N ASN A 12 -5.84 10.90 8.61
CA ASN A 12 -4.98 12.02 8.22
C ASN A 12 -3.71 11.57 7.47
N LEU A 13 -3.11 10.44 7.87
CA LEU A 13 -1.95 9.88 7.18
C LEU A 13 -2.32 9.28 5.82
N ALA A 14 -3.47 8.61 5.73
CA ALA A 14 -3.99 8.06 4.48
C ALA A 14 -4.29 9.17 3.47
N ASP A 15 -4.96 10.23 3.89
CA ASP A 15 -5.28 11.37 3.04
C ASP A 15 -4.00 12.06 2.54
N TYR A 16 -3.00 12.22 3.40
CA TYR A 16 -1.69 12.73 3.00
C TYR A 16 -1.05 11.83 1.94
N ALA A 17 -0.99 10.51 2.18
CA ALA A 17 -0.39 9.58 1.22
C ALA A 17 -1.11 9.62 -0.14
N LEU A 18 -2.45 9.52 -0.14
CA LEU A 18 -3.27 9.55 -1.35
C LEU A 18 -3.09 10.84 -2.15
N ALA A 19 -2.96 11.99 -1.48
CA ALA A 19 -2.74 13.28 -2.13
C ALA A 19 -1.35 13.42 -2.78
N HIS A 20 -0.37 12.58 -2.42
CA HIS A 20 0.99 12.63 -2.93
C HIS A 20 1.34 11.45 -3.86
N LEU A 21 0.37 10.58 -4.17
CA LEU A 21 0.58 9.47 -5.09
C LEU A 21 0.90 10.00 -6.51
N PRO A 22 1.84 9.35 -7.22
CA PRO A 22 1.95 9.52 -8.67
C PRO A 22 0.68 9.05 -9.40
N HIS A 23 0.58 9.41 -10.68
CA HIS A 23 -0.58 9.05 -11.52
C HIS A 23 -0.80 7.54 -11.64
N ASP A 24 0.25 6.75 -11.52
CA ASP A 24 0.21 5.29 -11.60
C ASP A 24 -0.30 4.62 -10.30
N GLY A 25 -0.57 5.39 -9.24
CA GLY A 25 -1.10 4.90 -7.97
C GLY A 25 -0.11 4.14 -7.09
N ILE A 26 1.17 4.06 -7.45
CA ILE A 26 2.21 3.38 -6.67
C ILE A 26 3.06 4.41 -5.91
N PRO A 27 3.19 4.31 -4.57
CA PRO A 27 4.02 5.23 -3.81
C PRO A 27 5.46 5.31 -4.32
N LEU A 28 6.04 6.50 -4.24
CA LEU A 28 7.49 6.66 -4.28
C LEU A 28 8.08 6.34 -2.91
N TRP A 29 9.37 5.98 -2.90
CA TRP A 29 10.10 5.73 -1.66
C TRP A 29 10.16 6.95 -0.71
N ASP A 30 10.00 8.18 -1.24
CA ASP A 30 9.83 9.42 -0.48
C ASP A 30 8.90 10.40 -1.23
N TYR A 31 7.81 10.83 -0.60
CA TYR A 31 6.88 11.81 -1.19
C TYR A 31 7.44 13.24 -1.29
N ARG A 32 8.54 13.53 -0.60
CA ARG A 32 9.22 14.83 -0.62
C ARG A 32 10.57 14.73 -1.34
N LEU A 33 10.73 13.72 -2.18
CA LEU A 33 11.95 13.47 -2.92
C LEU A 33 12.38 14.74 -3.69
N PRO A 34 13.63 15.21 -3.52
CA PRO A 34 14.14 16.31 -4.33
C PRO A 34 14.12 15.95 -5.82
N ALA A 35 13.79 16.91 -6.69
CA ALA A 35 13.65 16.67 -8.13
C ALA A 35 14.92 16.17 -8.86
N HIS A 36 16.09 16.20 -8.20
CA HIS A 36 17.34 15.68 -8.75
C HIS A 36 17.63 14.23 -8.36
N GLU A 37 16.86 13.65 -7.43
CA GLU A 37 16.98 12.25 -7.04
C GLU A 37 16.08 11.36 -7.89
N THR A 38 16.47 10.09 -8.05
CA THR A 38 15.70 9.12 -8.83
C THR A 38 14.41 8.75 -8.11
N PRO A 39 13.23 8.89 -8.75
CA PRO A 39 11.93 8.60 -8.14
C PRO A 39 11.64 7.10 -8.17
N TRP A 40 12.39 6.32 -7.38
CA TRP A 40 12.11 4.90 -7.21
C TRP A 40 10.73 4.72 -6.57
N ARG A 41 9.94 3.81 -7.15
CA ARG A 41 8.72 3.32 -6.53
C ARG A 41 9.05 2.44 -5.33
N ASP A 42 8.07 2.31 -4.45
CA ASP A 42 8.08 1.35 -3.37
C ASP A 42 6.74 0.60 -3.32
N SER A 43 6.70 -0.53 -4.01
CA SER A 43 5.53 -1.41 -4.04
C SER A 43 5.15 -1.92 -2.64
N SER A 44 6.13 -2.03 -1.73
CA SER A 44 5.87 -2.47 -0.36
C SER A 44 5.10 -1.42 0.45
N ALA A 45 5.43 -0.13 0.28
CA ALA A 45 4.65 0.97 0.82
C ALA A 45 3.23 1.00 0.21
N GLY A 46 3.11 0.69 -1.09
CA GLY A 46 1.81 0.51 -1.74
C GLY A 46 0.98 -0.59 -1.09
N ALA A 47 1.55 -1.78 -0.91
CA ALA A 47 0.87 -2.91 -0.30
C ALA A 47 0.42 -2.62 1.14
N ILE A 48 1.29 -2.02 1.96
CA ILE A 48 0.97 -1.60 3.35
C ILE A 48 -0.15 -0.57 3.35
N THR A 49 -0.07 0.43 2.46
CA THR A 49 -1.06 1.49 2.36
C THR A 49 -2.42 0.93 1.94
N ALA A 50 -2.46 0.03 0.96
CA ALA A 50 -3.68 -0.64 0.53
C ALA A 50 -4.35 -1.44 1.66
N ALA A 51 -3.58 -2.21 2.42
CA ALA A 51 -4.08 -2.94 3.58
C ALA A 51 -4.65 -1.97 4.64
N GLY A 52 -3.94 -0.87 4.91
CA GLY A 52 -4.36 0.18 5.84
C GLY A 52 -5.64 0.90 5.41
N LEU A 53 -5.77 1.26 4.14
CA LEU A 53 -6.97 1.90 3.58
C LEU A 53 -8.20 1.00 3.73
N LEU A 54 -8.05 -0.30 3.44
CA LEU A 54 -9.14 -1.27 3.60
C LEU A 54 -9.50 -1.47 5.09
N LEU A 55 -8.52 -1.41 5.99
CA LEU A 55 -8.78 -1.44 7.43
C LEU A 55 -9.48 -0.16 7.91
N ILE A 56 -9.07 1.02 7.46
CA ILE A 56 -9.74 2.30 7.78
C ILE A 56 -11.20 2.23 7.32
N ALA A 57 -11.46 1.77 6.09
CA ALA A 57 -12.80 1.63 5.55
C ALA A 57 -13.71 0.76 6.45
N GLN A 58 -13.19 -0.31 7.05
CA GLN A 58 -13.93 -1.17 7.98
C GLN A 58 -14.31 -0.48 9.30
N HIS A 59 -13.61 0.60 9.66
CA HIS A 59 -13.82 1.34 10.91
C HIS A 59 -14.52 2.69 10.73
N CYS A 60 -14.64 3.19 9.51
CA CYS A 60 -15.45 4.36 9.20
C CYS A 60 -16.94 4.09 9.46
N THR A 61 -17.64 5.05 10.08
CA THR A 61 -19.09 4.99 10.29
C THR A 61 -19.87 5.69 9.20
N ASP A 62 -19.25 6.63 8.49
CA ASP A 62 -19.82 7.33 7.35
C ASP A 62 -19.65 6.50 6.08
N GLN A 63 -20.75 6.27 5.36
CA GLN A 63 -20.75 5.42 4.17
C GLN A 63 -19.90 5.98 3.02
N ILE A 64 -19.90 7.31 2.82
CA ILE A 64 -19.13 7.96 1.77
C ILE A 64 -17.64 7.79 2.06
N GLN A 65 -17.24 7.97 3.33
CA GLN A 65 -15.86 7.79 3.75
C GLN A 65 -15.41 6.33 3.66
N GLN A 66 -16.28 5.39 4.05
CA GLN A 66 -16.03 3.96 3.88
C GLN A 66 -15.81 3.60 2.41
N GLU A 67 -16.70 4.04 1.52
CA GLU A 67 -16.59 3.80 0.07
C GLU A 67 -15.32 4.41 -0.51
N HIS A 68 -14.97 5.63 -0.09
CA HIS A 68 -13.75 6.33 -0.51
C HIS A 68 -12.49 5.52 -0.22
N TYR A 69 -12.27 5.11 1.03
CA TYR A 69 -11.06 4.38 1.40
C TYR A 69 -11.06 2.94 0.87
N HIS A 70 -12.23 2.30 0.78
CA HIS A 70 -12.33 1.00 0.14
C HIS A 70 -11.91 1.08 -1.34
N GLN A 71 -12.44 2.06 -2.08
CA GLN A 71 -12.08 2.27 -3.49
C GLN A 71 -10.60 2.64 -3.66
N ALA A 72 -10.06 3.49 -2.78
CA ALA A 72 -8.64 3.85 -2.82
C ALA A 72 -7.75 2.61 -2.61
N GLY A 73 -8.06 1.77 -1.61
CA GLY A 73 -7.32 0.54 -1.34
C GLY A 73 -7.40 -0.47 -2.49
N THR A 74 -8.58 -0.69 -3.07
CA THR A 74 -8.73 -1.61 -4.21
C THR A 74 -8.11 -1.09 -5.49
N SER A 75 -8.10 0.23 -5.72
CA SER A 75 -7.43 0.84 -6.88
C SER A 75 -5.91 0.72 -6.78
N MET A 76 -5.36 0.86 -5.57
CA MET A 76 -3.93 0.64 -5.32
C MET A 76 -3.55 -0.83 -5.52
N LEU A 77 -4.38 -1.77 -5.05
CA LEU A 77 -4.21 -3.20 -5.34
C LEU A 77 -4.21 -3.50 -6.84
N ALA A 78 -5.14 -2.91 -7.60
CA ALA A 78 -5.18 -3.08 -9.04
C ALA A 78 -3.92 -2.52 -9.73
N SER A 79 -3.41 -1.40 -9.23
CA SER A 79 -2.17 -0.80 -9.73
C SER A 79 -0.94 -1.68 -9.43
N LEU A 80 -0.87 -2.26 -8.23
CA LEU A 80 0.19 -3.20 -7.84
C LEU A 80 0.14 -4.47 -8.69
N GLU A 81 -1.06 -5.01 -8.93
CA GLU A 81 -1.23 -6.20 -9.75
C GLU A 81 -0.80 -5.95 -11.21
N ASP A 82 -1.22 -4.83 -11.80
CA ASP A 82 -0.92 -4.50 -13.20
C ASP A 82 0.57 -4.17 -13.44
N GLN A 83 1.21 -3.49 -12.48
CA GLN A 83 2.52 -2.89 -12.71
C GLN A 83 3.67 -3.57 -11.95
N CYS A 84 3.40 -4.22 -10.82
CA CYS A 84 4.44 -4.77 -9.94
C CYS A 84 4.33 -6.28 -9.71
N SER A 85 3.23 -6.92 -10.10
CA SER A 85 3.03 -8.36 -9.87
C SER A 85 4.03 -9.20 -10.64
N LEU A 86 4.61 -10.17 -9.94
CA LEU A 86 5.50 -11.19 -10.50
C LEU A 86 4.79 -12.52 -10.72
N SER A 87 3.45 -12.57 -10.63
CA SER A 87 2.64 -13.78 -10.74
C SER A 87 2.84 -14.55 -12.05
N GLY A 88 3.27 -13.88 -13.12
CA GLY A 88 3.59 -14.47 -14.42
C GLY A 88 5.03 -14.97 -14.58
N ASP A 89 5.92 -14.71 -13.62
CA ASP A 89 7.33 -15.12 -13.69
C ASP A 89 7.59 -16.39 -12.85
N PRO A 90 7.85 -17.55 -13.49
CA PRO A 90 8.08 -18.79 -12.76
C PRO A 90 9.42 -18.83 -11.99
N LEU A 91 10.31 -17.85 -12.22
CA LEU A 91 11.59 -17.73 -11.52
C LEU A 91 11.54 -16.72 -10.36
N ALA A 92 10.44 -15.98 -10.21
CA ALA A 92 10.29 -15.02 -9.12
C ALA A 92 10.18 -15.74 -7.77
N GLU A 93 10.89 -15.21 -6.78
CA GLU A 93 10.86 -15.71 -5.39
C GLU A 93 10.00 -14.83 -4.47
N GLY A 94 9.39 -13.78 -5.02
CA GLY A 94 8.47 -12.87 -4.33
C GLY A 94 7.24 -12.56 -5.18
N LEU A 95 6.25 -11.90 -4.57
CA LEU A 95 4.98 -11.57 -5.24
C LEU A 95 5.07 -10.24 -5.98
N LEU A 96 5.78 -9.25 -5.42
CA LEU A 96 5.90 -7.90 -5.99
C LEU A 96 7.37 -7.55 -6.32
N SER A 97 7.56 -6.89 -7.47
CA SER A 97 8.79 -6.17 -7.84
C SER A 97 8.76 -4.73 -7.31
N GLU A 98 9.75 -3.90 -7.67
CA GLU A 98 9.71 -2.45 -7.43
C GLU A 98 9.64 -2.02 -5.96
N GLY A 99 10.12 -2.85 -5.04
CA GLY A 99 10.29 -2.49 -3.64
C GLY A 99 11.56 -1.64 -3.39
N ALA A 100 11.49 -0.69 -2.46
CA ALA A 100 12.63 0.15 -2.10
C ALA A 100 13.01 -0.01 -0.62
N SER A 101 14.07 -0.77 -0.32
CA SER A 101 14.47 -1.05 1.06
C SER A 101 15.55 -0.12 1.61
N TYR A 102 16.56 0.20 0.79
CA TYR A 102 17.59 1.16 1.18
C TYR A 102 18.17 1.87 -0.05
N VAL A 103 17.43 2.87 -0.52
CA VAL A 103 17.72 3.58 -1.78
C VAL A 103 19.12 4.20 -1.82
N LYS A 104 19.62 4.71 -0.70
CA LYS A 104 20.97 5.31 -0.64
C LYS A 104 22.10 4.33 -0.93
N GLU A 105 21.87 3.03 -0.68
CA GLU A 105 22.83 1.94 -1.00
C GLU A 105 22.46 1.23 -2.31
N GLY A 106 21.53 1.79 -3.10
CA GLY A 106 21.08 1.18 -4.35
C GLY A 106 20.20 -0.05 -4.18
N LEU A 107 19.68 -0.33 -2.98
CA LEU A 107 18.73 -1.40 -2.72
C LEU A 107 17.31 -0.93 -3.07
N CYS A 108 17.11 -0.72 -4.37
CA CYS A 108 15.87 -0.33 -5.03
C CYS A 108 15.48 -1.37 -6.09
N ASN A 109 14.19 -1.46 -6.41
CA ASN A 109 13.64 -2.50 -7.29
C ASN A 109 13.84 -3.93 -6.77
N ASN A 110 13.60 -4.12 -5.47
CA ASN A 110 13.74 -5.40 -4.78
C ASN A 110 12.40 -6.13 -4.66
N MET A 111 12.44 -7.45 -4.55
CA MET A 111 11.38 -8.25 -3.95
C MET A 111 11.48 -8.14 -2.42
N LEU A 112 10.42 -7.72 -1.75
CA LEU A 112 10.43 -7.44 -0.31
C LEU A 112 9.40 -8.33 0.41
N PRO A 113 9.84 -9.25 1.30
CA PRO A 113 8.92 -10.17 1.99
C PRO A 113 7.82 -9.49 2.79
N TYR A 114 8.09 -8.30 3.35
CA TYR A 114 7.06 -7.52 4.04
C TYR A 114 6.06 -6.89 3.05
N GLY A 115 6.51 -6.46 1.87
CA GLY A 115 5.62 -6.04 0.80
C GLY A 115 4.69 -7.16 0.36
N ASP A 116 5.23 -8.36 0.15
CA ASP A 116 4.46 -9.55 -0.23
C ASP A 116 3.43 -9.94 0.83
N TYR A 117 3.82 -9.88 2.11
CA TYR A 117 2.91 -10.12 3.21
C TYR A 117 1.71 -9.16 3.17
N TYR A 118 1.97 -7.86 3.10
CA TYR A 118 0.90 -6.86 3.12
C TYR A 118 0.09 -6.86 1.82
N TYR A 119 0.68 -7.30 0.71
CA TYR A 119 -0.05 -7.49 -0.54
C TYR A 119 -1.10 -8.59 -0.38
N LEU A 120 -0.71 -9.73 0.18
CA LEU A 120 -1.65 -10.80 0.49
C LEU A 120 -2.69 -10.39 1.53
N GLU A 121 -2.30 -9.67 2.59
CA GLU A 121 -3.25 -9.13 3.57
C GLU A 121 -4.26 -8.19 2.90
N ALA A 122 -3.81 -7.26 2.07
CA ALA A 122 -4.69 -6.33 1.35
C ALA A 122 -5.65 -7.07 0.42
N LEU A 123 -5.18 -8.07 -0.33
CA LEU A 123 -6.04 -8.94 -1.16
C LEU A 123 -7.08 -9.66 -0.29
N MET A 124 -6.69 -10.22 0.84
CA MET A 124 -7.61 -10.87 1.78
C MET A 124 -8.65 -9.87 2.32
N ARG A 125 -8.23 -8.67 2.74
CA ARG A 125 -9.16 -7.62 3.21
C ARG A 125 -10.16 -7.24 2.13
N ALA A 126 -9.71 -7.05 0.88
CA ALA A 126 -10.56 -6.74 -0.26
C ALA A 126 -11.58 -7.85 -0.58
N ASN A 127 -11.25 -9.10 -0.22
CA ASN A 127 -12.14 -10.26 -0.34
C ASN A 127 -13.01 -10.51 0.91
N GLY A 128 -13.04 -9.57 1.86
CA GLY A 128 -13.92 -9.63 3.04
C GLY A 128 -13.38 -10.45 4.21
N TYR A 129 -12.12 -10.89 4.17
CA TYR A 129 -11.49 -11.53 5.32
C TYR A 129 -11.19 -10.49 6.41
N THR A 130 -11.38 -10.88 7.67
CA THR A 130 -11.24 -9.99 8.84
C THR A 130 -10.41 -10.59 9.98
N ASP A 131 -10.01 -11.86 9.86
CA ASP A 131 -9.19 -12.53 10.88
C ASP A 131 -7.71 -12.51 10.47
N PHE A 132 -6.96 -11.58 11.04
CA PHE A 132 -5.53 -11.38 10.80
C PHE A 132 -4.74 -11.56 12.10
N PHE A 133 -3.42 -11.66 11.97
CA PHE A 133 -2.52 -11.91 13.10
C PHE A 133 -2.47 -10.74 14.11
N TRP A 134 -2.78 -9.52 13.66
CA TRP A 134 -2.91 -8.33 14.50
C TRP A 134 -4.36 -7.86 14.59
N LYS A 135 -4.77 -7.43 15.79
CA LYS A 135 -6.13 -6.96 16.16
C LYS A 135 -6.07 -5.69 16.98
#